data_AF-A0A6G0WPR7-F1
#
_entry.id   AF-A0A6G0WPR7-F1
#
_cell.length_a   1.000
_cell.length_b   1.000
_cell.length_c   1.000
_cell.angle_alpha   90.00
_cell.angle_beta   90.00
_cell.angle_gamma   90.00
#
_symmetry.space_group_name_H-M   'P 1'
#
loop_
_entity.id
_entity.type
_entity.pdbx_description
1 polymer ?
#
loop_
_entity_poly.entity_id
_entity_poly.type
_entity_poly.pdbx_seq_one_letter_code
_entity_poly.pdbx_strand_id
1 'polypeptide(L)'
;MDDRTVPTTDEAKRLTETMRKREYRAGKRDEFFELLVESRPSHCKECEPPGLWDKVNKSQYLSIVLCHWAYINETPQKDLAHQPTYTTLLTHPITRKQGLQWLSERIYHEACLVLPETTLYRGKVEDTISQNTYVSHDIDEDGPTIAAMETIYQHTISTNFEIVARYYWENATGDAAPVPWTLIDKVDNGRFMYLHHTNARVGTNALAIAGLFIEANRAVITNCFVAKDELLPLGEGLQRPHGMDCVPSRDARHHIDL
;
A
#
# COMPACT_ATOMS: atom_id res chain seq x y z
N MET A 1 31.83 17.04 19.65
CA MET A 1 32.77 16.00 19.20
C MET A 1 31.90 14.89 18.67
N ASP A 2 31.67 14.88 17.36
CA ASP A 2 30.83 13.88 16.69
C ASP A 2 31.64 12.59 16.58
N ASP A 3 31.29 11.61 17.40
CA ASP A 3 31.81 10.26 17.34
C ASP A 3 31.08 9.52 16.21
N ARG A 4 31.53 9.74 14.97
CA ARG A 4 31.05 8.99 13.81
C ARG A 4 31.68 7.61 13.87
N THR A 5 30.93 6.66 14.44
CA THR A 5 31.25 5.24 14.41
C THR A 5 31.42 4.79 12.96
N VAL A 6 32.65 4.40 12.62
CA VAL A 6 32.97 3.82 11.32
C VAL A 6 32.29 2.44 11.25
N PRO A 7 31.51 2.13 10.21
CA PRO A 7 30.86 0.83 10.07
C PRO A 7 31.91 -0.28 10.15
N THR A 8 31.60 -1.30 10.93
CA THR A 8 32.46 -2.48 11.02
C THR A 8 32.57 -3.16 9.66
N THR A 9 33.67 -3.89 9.44
CA THR A 9 33.96 -4.52 8.15
C THR A 9 32.88 -5.51 7.70
N ASP A 10 32.08 -6.03 8.63
CA ASP A 10 31.00 -6.97 8.35
C ASP A 10 29.66 -6.29 8.07
N GLU A 11 29.35 -5.15 8.71
CA GLU A 11 28.21 -4.30 8.33
C GLU A 11 28.36 -3.78 6.90
N ALA A 12 29.57 -3.36 6.52
CA ALA A 12 29.87 -2.93 5.15
C ALA A 12 29.64 -4.06 4.13
N LYS A 13 30.02 -5.30 4.45
CA LYS A 13 29.77 -6.47 3.58
C LYS A 13 28.28 -6.79 3.44
N ARG A 14 27.50 -6.72 4.54
CA ARG A 14 26.04 -6.99 4.51
C ARG A 14 25.27 -5.94 3.73
N LEU A 15 25.63 -4.66 3.89
CA LEU A 15 25.05 -3.56 3.11
C LEU A 15 25.35 -3.78 1.61
N THR A 16 26.58 -4.16 1.29
CA THR A 16 27.03 -4.47 -0.08
C THR A 16 26.28 -5.68 -0.65
N GLU A 17 26.04 -6.74 0.12
CA GLU A 17 25.30 -7.91 -0.34
C GLU A 17 23.79 -7.63 -0.53
N THR A 18 23.19 -6.84 0.35
CA THR A 18 21.80 -6.38 0.21
C THR A 18 21.63 -5.50 -1.03
N MET A 19 22.57 -4.56 -1.23
CA MET A 19 22.66 -3.75 -2.45
C MET A 19 22.81 -4.63 -3.69
N ARG A 20 23.73 -5.62 -3.66
CA ARG A 20 23.94 -6.57 -4.77
C ARG A 20 22.70 -7.39 -5.10
N LYS A 21 21.96 -7.87 -4.09
CA LYS A 21 20.69 -8.61 -4.28
C LYS A 21 19.60 -7.70 -4.86
N ARG A 22 19.58 -6.42 -4.49
CA ARG A 22 18.66 -5.42 -5.04
C ARG A 22 19.02 -5.07 -6.49
N GLU A 23 20.29 -4.84 -6.77
CA GLU A 23 20.83 -4.60 -8.12
C GLU A 23 20.62 -5.81 -9.03
N TYR A 24 20.81 -7.04 -8.54
CA TYR A 24 20.52 -8.25 -9.29
C TYR A 24 19.04 -8.37 -9.66
N ARG A 25 18.12 -8.06 -8.73
CA ARG A 25 16.68 -8.03 -9.03
C ARG A 25 16.31 -6.90 -10.00
N ALA A 26 17.00 -5.76 -9.92
CA ALA A 26 16.84 -4.66 -10.87
C ALA A 26 17.37 -5.02 -12.26
N GLY A 27 18.55 -5.63 -12.37
CA GLY A 27 19.11 -6.10 -13.65
C GLY A 27 18.28 -7.23 -14.27
N LYS A 28 17.75 -8.16 -13.47
CA LYS A 28 16.79 -9.18 -13.94
C LYS A 28 15.47 -8.56 -14.43
N ARG A 29 15.06 -7.43 -13.86
CA ARG A 29 13.91 -6.65 -14.33
C ARG A 29 14.22 -6.04 -15.70
N ASP A 30 15.42 -5.49 -15.91
CA ASP A 30 15.83 -4.93 -17.20
C ASP A 30 15.95 -6.02 -18.29
N GLU A 31 16.55 -7.18 -17.98
CA GLU A 31 16.62 -8.34 -18.89
C GLU A 31 15.22 -8.86 -19.30
N PHE A 32 14.27 -8.89 -18.37
CA PHE A 32 12.89 -9.30 -18.65
C PHE A 32 12.17 -8.28 -19.55
N PHE A 33 12.43 -6.98 -19.38
CA PHE A 33 11.93 -5.94 -20.27
C PHE A 33 12.53 -6.06 -21.68
N GLU A 34 13.84 -6.36 -21.81
CA GLU A 34 14.47 -6.58 -23.12
C GLU A 34 13.89 -7.79 -23.84
N LEU A 35 13.74 -8.94 -23.16
CA LEU A 35 13.12 -10.15 -23.74
C LEU A 35 11.69 -9.92 -24.24
N LEU A 36 10.91 -9.09 -23.53
CA LEU A 36 9.55 -8.73 -23.95
C LEU A 36 9.54 -7.78 -25.15
N VAL A 37 10.51 -6.87 -25.25
CA VAL A 37 10.68 -5.98 -26.40
C VAL A 37 11.15 -6.75 -27.65
N GLU A 38 11.93 -7.82 -27.48
CA GLU A 38 12.43 -8.68 -28.57
C GLU A 38 11.37 -9.65 -29.11
N SER A 39 10.35 -9.99 -28.34
CA SER A 39 9.25 -10.88 -28.76
C SER A 39 8.25 -10.29 -29.77
N ARG A 40 8.65 -9.26 -30.53
CA ARG A 40 7.80 -8.62 -31.56
C ARG A 40 7.59 -9.56 -32.74
N PRO A 41 6.34 -9.83 -33.15
CA PRO A 41 6.08 -10.62 -34.35
C PRO A 41 6.53 -9.85 -35.61
N SER A 42 7.27 -10.53 -36.49
CA SER A 42 7.77 -9.98 -37.75
C SER A 42 6.64 -9.89 -38.79
N HIS A 43 6.06 -8.70 -39.01
CA HIS A 43 4.94 -8.55 -39.96
C HIS A 43 5.10 -7.42 -40.98
N CYS A 44 4.36 -7.59 -42.09
CA CYS A 44 4.46 -6.83 -43.33
C CYS A 44 4.08 -5.35 -43.12
N LYS A 45 5.04 -4.44 -43.37
CA LYS A 45 4.88 -2.99 -43.21
C LYS A 45 3.86 -2.35 -44.17
N GLU A 46 3.41 -3.06 -45.20
CA GLU A 46 2.64 -2.49 -46.31
C GLU A 46 1.12 -2.63 -46.17
N CYS A 47 0.62 -3.39 -45.19
CA CYS A 47 -0.79 -3.77 -45.14
C CYS A 47 -1.63 -3.04 -44.08
N GLU A 48 -1.09 -2.05 -43.36
CA GLU A 48 -1.73 -1.57 -42.13
C GLU A 48 -2.11 -0.09 -42.08
N PRO A 49 -3.26 0.22 -41.44
CA PRO A 49 -3.70 1.60 -41.26
C PRO A 49 -2.74 2.36 -40.32
N PRO A 50 -2.39 3.60 -40.66
CA PRO A 50 -1.46 4.40 -39.86
C PRO A 50 -1.99 4.59 -38.41
N GLY A 51 -1.13 4.31 -37.44
CA GLY A 51 -1.41 4.52 -36.00
C GLY A 51 -2.04 3.34 -35.24
N LEU A 52 -2.35 2.22 -35.90
CA LEU A 52 -2.80 1.01 -35.19
C LEU A 52 -1.68 0.41 -34.34
N TRP A 53 -0.46 0.33 -34.88
CA TRP A 53 0.71 -0.18 -34.17
C TRP A 53 1.07 0.63 -32.94
N ASP A 54 0.97 1.96 -33.00
CA ASP A 54 1.25 2.79 -31.83
C ASP A 54 0.26 2.49 -30.69
N LYS A 55 -1.01 2.19 -31.03
CA LYS A 55 -2.01 1.78 -30.04
C LYS A 55 -1.74 0.39 -29.49
N VAL A 56 -1.39 -0.57 -30.36
CA VAL A 56 -1.05 -1.96 -29.95
C VAL A 56 0.20 -1.96 -29.07
N ASN A 57 1.27 -1.30 -29.50
CA ASN A 57 2.53 -1.20 -28.75
C ASN A 57 2.34 -0.51 -27.40
N LYS A 58 1.57 0.59 -27.34
CA LYS A 58 1.25 1.26 -26.06
C LYS A 58 0.44 0.36 -25.13
N SER A 59 -0.52 -0.39 -25.67
CA SER A 59 -1.36 -1.31 -24.89
C SER A 59 -0.55 -2.50 -24.37
N GLN A 60 0.32 -3.08 -25.20
CA GLN A 60 1.20 -4.18 -24.83
C GLN A 60 2.21 -3.74 -23.77
N TYR A 61 2.87 -2.60 -23.96
CA TYR A 61 3.78 -2.01 -22.98
C TYR A 61 3.08 -1.78 -21.64
N LEU A 62 1.91 -1.15 -21.65
CA LEU A 62 1.15 -0.91 -20.43
C LEU A 62 0.77 -2.22 -19.73
N SER A 63 0.33 -3.24 -20.48
CA SER A 63 -0.03 -4.55 -19.93
C SER A 63 1.16 -5.22 -19.24
N ILE A 64 2.34 -5.17 -19.87
CA ILE A 64 3.60 -5.68 -19.30
C ILE A 64 3.93 -4.97 -17.99
N VAL A 65 3.90 -3.63 -18.01
CA VAL A 65 4.23 -2.82 -16.83
C VAL A 65 3.25 -3.13 -15.69
N LEU A 66 1.96 -3.26 -15.97
CA LEU A 66 0.93 -3.61 -14.98
C LEU A 66 1.11 -5.02 -14.42
N CYS A 67 1.35 -6.02 -15.28
CA CYS A 67 1.58 -7.40 -14.84
C CYS A 67 2.81 -7.49 -13.94
N HIS A 68 3.89 -6.82 -14.32
CA HIS A 68 5.12 -6.80 -13.52
C HIS A 68 4.91 -6.07 -12.18
N TRP A 69 4.20 -4.95 -12.22
CA TRP A 69 3.85 -4.20 -11.03
C TRP A 69 2.96 -5.01 -10.08
N ALA A 70 1.93 -5.68 -10.57
CA ALA A 70 1.05 -6.54 -9.79
C ALA A 70 1.88 -7.68 -9.15
N TYR A 71 2.73 -8.34 -9.92
CA TYR A 71 3.62 -9.39 -9.41
C TYR A 71 4.50 -8.93 -8.23
N ILE A 72 5.10 -7.73 -8.32
CA ILE A 72 5.91 -7.16 -7.23
C ILE A 72 5.08 -6.93 -5.97
N ASN A 73 3.83 -6.45 -6.11
CA ASN A 73 2.97 -6.12 -4.98
C ASN A 73 2.22 -7.35 -4.42
N GLU A 74 2.02 -8.41 -5.22
CA GLU A 74 1.28 -9.61 -4.85
C GLU A 74 2.10 -10.63 -4.09
N THR A 75 3.44 -10.63 -4.19
CA THR A 75 4.27 -11.72 -3.66
C THR A 75 4.09 -11.83 -2.14
N PRO A 76 3.34 -12.84 -1.62
CA PRO A 76 3.20 -13.02 -0.19
C PRO A 76 4.57 -13.49 0.30
N GLN A 77 5.20 -12.75 1.21
CA GLN A 77 6.38 -13.27 1.86
C GLN A 77 5.94 -14.45 2.72
N LYS A 78 6.36 -15.65 2.30
CA LYS A 78 5.84 -16.96 2.75
C LYS A 78 5.96 -17.24 4.25
N ASP A 79 6.74 -16.46 4.98
CA ASP A 79 7.21 -16.86 6.30
C ASP A 79 6.60 -16.05 7.45
N LEU A 80 5.82 -14.99 7.18
CA LEU A 80 5.18 -14.18 8.21
C LEU A 80 3.74 -13.82 7.80
N ALA A 81 2.77 -14.43 8.49
CA ALA A 81 1.33 -14.16 8.29
C ALA A 81 0.93 -12.67 8.49
N HIS A 82 1.84 -11.83 8.97
CA HIS A 82 1.62 -10.44 9.34
C HIS A 82 2.68 -9.48 8.77
N GLN A 83 3.33 -9.81 7.66
CA GLN A 83 4.31 -8.88 7.10
C GLN A 83 3.65 -7.64 6.46
N PRO A 84 4.16 -6.43 6.72
CA PRO A 84 3.61 -5.21 6.15
C PRO A 84 3.72 -5.28 4.63
N THR A 85 2.64 -4.96 3.93
CA THR A 85 2.67 -4.99 2.47
C THR A 85 3.60 -3.91 1.94
N TYR A 86 4.68 -4.33 1.27
CA TYR A 86 5.63 -3.41 0.65
C TYR A 86 5.11 -2.95 -0.72
N THR A 87 4.54 -1.75 -0.75
CA THR A 87 3.84 -1.25 -1.94
C THR A 87 4.67 -0.20 -2.69
N THR A 88 4.65 -0.27 -4.02
CA THR A 88 5.36 0.69 -4.88
C THR A 88 4.39 1.37 -5.84
N LEU A 89 4.45 2.71 -5.98
CA LEU A 89 3.76 3.46 -7.02
C LEU A 89 4.73 3.92 -8.11
N LEU A 90 4.36 3.65 -9.36
CA LEU A 90 5.14 4.04 -10.53
C LEU A 90 4.87 5.49 -10.94
N THR A 91 5.83 6.08 -11.65
CA THR A 91 5.72 7.44 -12.24
C THR A 91 4.78 7.50 -13.44
N HIS A 92 4.63 6.41 -14.21
CA HIS A 92 3.84 6.40 -15.44
C HIS A 92 2.34 6.70 -15.14
N PRO A 93 1.73 7.76 -15.73
CA PRO A 93 0.42 8.27 -15.29
C PRO A 93 -0.73 7.26 -15.30
N ILE A 94 -0.82 6.45 -16.35
CA ILE A 94 -1.90 5.45 -16.47
C ILE A 94 -1.71 4.35 -15.42
N THR A 95 -0.49 3.85 -15.30
CA THR A 95 -0.16 2.79 -14.34
C THR A 95 -0.31 3.26 -12.91
N ARG A 96 0.06 4.52 -12.64
CA ARG A 96 -0.15 5.17 -11.36
C ARG A 96 -1.62 5.21 -10.99
N LYS A 97 -2.49 5.70 -11.89
CA LYS A 97 -3.93 5.77 -11.65
C LYS A 97 -4.54 4.39 -11.38
N GLN A 98 -4.16 3.39 -12.18
CA GLN A 98 -4.60 2.01 -11.98
C GLN A 98 -4.04 1.42 -10.68
N GLY A 99 -2.80 1.75 -10.34
CA GLY A 99 -2.16 1.28 -9.11
C GLY A 99 -2.80 1.85 -7.85
N LEU A 100 -3.22 3.12 -7.88
CA LEU A 100 -4.01 3.74 -6.81
C LEU A 100 -5.32 2.97 -6.57
N GLN A 101 -6.06 2.71 -7.64
CA GLN A 101 -7.31 1.95 -7.56
C GLN A 101 -7.08 0.52 -7.07
N TRP A 102 -6.19 -0.23 -7.73
CA TRP A 102 -5.95 -1.64 -7.43
C TRP A 102 -5.45 -1.85 -6.00
N LEU A 103 -4.56 -1.00 -5.48
CA LEU A 103 -4.04 -1.14 -4.11
C LEU A 103 -5.15 -0.96 -3.07
N SER A 104 -6.03 0.02 -3.27
CA SER A 104 -7.16 0.26 -2.37
C SER A 104 -8.22 -0.85 -2.45
N GLU A 105 -8.54 -1.32 -3.66
CA GLU A 105 -9.47 -2.43 -3.89
C GLU A 105 -8.93 -3.76 -3.33
N ARG A 106 -7.63 -4.02 -3.45
CA ARG A 106 -7.01 -5.20 -2.86
C ARG A 106 -7.17 -5.21 -1.35
N ILE A 107 -6.83 -4.11 -0.66
CA ILE A 107 -7.02 -4.00 0.80
C ILE A 107 -8.50 -4.16 1.15
N TYR A 108 -9.41 -3.62 0.34
CA TYR A 108 -10.84 -3.80 0.55
C TYR A 108 -11.24 -5.28 0.51
N HIS A 109 -10.75 -6.02 -0.48
CA HIS A 109 -11.00 -7.46 -0.59
C HIS A 109 -10.34 -8.25 0.54
N GLU A 110 -9.11 -7.92 0.93
CA GLU A 110 -8.42 -8.52 2.08
C GLU A 110 -9.19 -8.26 3.39
N ALA A 111 -9.66 -7.03 3.60
CA ALA A 111 -10.53 -6.70 4.72
C ALA A 111 -11.80 -7.56 4.68
N CYS A 112 -12.44 -7.71 3.52
CA CYS A 112 -13.62 -8.58 3.40
C CYS A 112 -13.35 -10.05 3.80
N LEU A 113 -12.13 -10.55 3.57
CA LEU A 113 -11.72 -11.91 3.92
C LEU A 113 -11.35 -12.07 5.41
N VAL A 114 -10.76 -11.05 6.02
CA VAL A 114 -10.31 -11.06 7.43
C VAL A 114 -11.42 -10.65 8.41
N LEU A 115 -12.48 -10.02 7.88
CA LEU A 115 -13.67 -9.59 8.62
C LEU A 115 -14.88 -10.55 8.56
N PRO A 116 -14.76 -11.90 8.66
CA PRO A 116 -15.94 -12.71 8.97
C PRO A 116 -16.61 -12.19 10.24
N GLU A 117 -17.92 -12.35 10.31
CA GLU A 117 -18.83 -11.80 11.32
C GLU A 117 -18.45 -12.09 12.79
N THR A 118 -17.50 -13.00 13.03
CA THR A 118 -17.14 -13.52 14.36
C THR A 118 -15.86 -12.90 14.96
N THR A 119 -15.00 -12.24 14.19
CA THR A 119 -13.68 -11.79 14.67
C THR A 119 -13.66 -10.39 15.27
N LEU A 120 -14.37 -9.42 14.69
CA LEU A 120 -14.45 -8.06 15.26
C LEU A 120 -15.47 -8.01 16.40
N TYR A 121 -16.69 -8.46 16.13
CA TYR A 121 -17.75 -8.47 17.12
C TYR A 121 -17.85 -9.89 17.67
N ARG A 122 -17.09 -10.21 18.72
CA ARG A 122 -17.31 -11.44 19.52
C ARG A 122 -18.64 -11.38 20.29
N GLY A 123 -19.73 -10.93 19.66
CA GLY A 123 -21.02 -10.63 20.28
C GLY A 123 -20.98 -9.48 21.28
N LYS A 124 -19.90 -8.67 21.31
CA LYS A 124 -19.71 -7.59 22.27
C LYS A 124 -19.67 -6.23 21.58
N VAL A 125 -20.46 -5.30 22.11
CA VAL A 125 -20.56 -3.89 21.68
C VAL A 125 -19.62 -3.00 22.53
N GLU A 126 -18.57 -3.58 23.08
CA GLU A 126 -17.60 -2.87 23.92
C GLU A 126 -16.58 -2.13 23.04
N ASP A 127 -16.26 -0.90 23.42
CA ASP A 127 -15.14 -0.17 22.83
C ASP A 127 -13.83 -0.84 23.28
N THR A 128 -12.98 -1.21 22.32
CA THR A 128 -11.73 -1.89 22.61
C THR A 128 -10.57 -1.36 21.77
N ILE A 129 -9.38 -1.39 22.37
CA ILE A 129 -8.12 -1.16 21.67
C ILE A 129 -7.22 -2.36 21.95
N SER A 130 -6.65 -2.94 20.90
CA SER A 130 -5.61 -3.96 21.03
C SER A 130 -4.44 -3.63 20.12
N GLN A 131 -3.25 -3.95 20.59
CA GLN A 131 -2.02 -3.72 19.86
C GLN A 131 -1.15 -4.97 19.93
N ASN A 132 -0.78 -5.48 18.76
CA ASN A 132 0.14 -6.60 18.61
C ASN A 132 1.44 -6.07 18.01
N THR A 133 2.58 -6.51 18.55
CA THR A 133 3.90 -6.21 18.01
C THR A 133 4.54 -7.52 17.57
N TYR A 134 4.89 -7.58 16.30
CA TYR A 134 5.54 -8.72 15.69
C TYR A 134 7.04 -8.43 15.59
N VAL A 135 7.85 -9.38 16.03
CA VAL A 135 9.30 -9.24 16.11
C VAL A 135 9.92 -10.20 15.10
N SER A 136 10.88 -9.72 14.31
CA SER A 136 11.71 -10.59 13.48
C SER A 136 12.80 -11.20 14.35
N HIS A 137 12.96 -12.51 14.22
CA HIS A 137 14.07 -13.27 14.79
C HIS A 137 15.16 -13.55 13.75
N ASP A 138 15.13 -12.87 12.59
CA ASP A 138 16.27 -12.85 11.69
C ASP A 138 17.49 -12.43 12.50
N ILE A 139 18.47 -13.33 12.56
CA ILE A 139 19.62 -13.27 13.47
C ILE A 139 20.61 -12.22 12.94
N ASP A 140 20.25 -10.95 13.06
CA ASP A 140 21.22 -9.87 13.04
C ASP A 140 21.84 -9.73 14.44
N GLU A 141 23.10 -9.27 14.50
CA GLU A 141 23.87 -9.18 15.76
C GLU A 141 23.27 -8.17 16.76
N ASP A 142 22.37 -7.31 16.30
CA ASP A 142 21.70 -6.26 17.06
C ASP A 142 20.47 -6.76 17.86
N GLY A 143 20.13 -8.04 17.74
CA GLY A 143 19.02 -8.66 18.46
C GLY A 143 17.66 -8.51 17.77
N PRO A 144 16.55 -8.84 18.46
CA PRO A 144 15.21 -8.84 17.88
C PRO A 144 14.80 -7.45 17.40
N THR A 145 14.34 -7.35 16.15
CA THR A 145 13.82 -6.10 15.56
C THR A 145 12.31 -6.15 15.43
N ILE A 146 11.63 -5.00 15.56
CA ILE A 146 10.18 -4.92 15.33
C ILE A 146 9.92 -5.05 13.83
N ALA A 147 9.28 -6.15 13.41
CA ALA A 147 8.94 -6.43 12.02
C ALA A 147 7.64 -5.73 11.60
N ALA A 148 6.64 -5.72 12.49
CA ALA A 148 5.34 -5.12 12.23
C ALA A 148 4.63 -4.75 13.53
N MET A 149 3.68 -3.82 13.42
CA MET A 149 2.73 -3.52 14.48
C MET A 149 1.33 -3.57 13.88
N GLU A 150 0.42 -4.21 14.59
CA GLU A 150 -1.00 -4.23 14.27
C GLU A 150 -1.72 -3.54 15.41
N THR A 151 -2.61 -2.61 15.09
CA THR A 151 -3.46 -1.96 16.07
C THR A 151 -4.89 -2.06 15.61
N ILE A 152 -5.76 -2.58 16.47
CA ILE A 152 -7.18 -2.75 16.20
C ILE A 152 -7.93 -1.84 17.16
N TYR A 153 -8.74 -0.95 16.58
CA TYR A 153 -9.65 -0.06 17.31
C TYR A 153 -11.08 -0.48 17.01
N GLN A 154 -11.89 -0.64 18.06
CA GLN A 154 -13.33 -0.85 17.95
C GLN A 154 -14.04 0.25 18.73
N HIS A 155 -14.98 0.91 18.07
CA HIS A 155 -15.84 1.92 18.66
C HIS A 155 -17.30 1.68 18.29
N THR A 156 -18.20 1.85 19.24
CA THR A 156 -19.64 1.85 19.00
C THR A 156 -20.13 3.29 18.87
N ILE A 157 -20.72 3.60 17.72
CA ILE A 157 -21.29 4.91 17.45
C ILE A 157 -22.79 4.76 17.25
N SER A 158 -23.59 5.52 18.01
CA SER A 158 -25.06 5.51 17.95
C SER A 158 -25.62 6.27 16.74
N THR A 159 -25.17 5.92 15.53
CA THR A 159 -25.67 6.50 14.28
C THR A 159 -25.54 5.51 13.11
N ASN A 160 -26.08 5.87 11.94
CA ASN A 160 -25.97 5.05 10.73
C ASN A 160 -24.50 4.97 10.26
N PHE A 161 -24.01 3.76 9.99
CA PHE A 161 -22.62 3.52 9.59
C PHE A 161 -22.20 4.30 8.33
N GLU A 162 -23.12 4.55 7.40
CA GLU A 162 -22.87 5.30 6.18
C GLU A 162 -22.57 6.77 6.50
N ILE A 163 -23.32 7.35 7.44
CA ILE A 163 -23.10 8.72 7.91
C ILE A 163 -21.71 8.82 8.56
N VAL A 164 -21.34 7.85 9.41
CA VAL A 164 -20.01 7.79 10.03
C VAL A 164 -18.91 7.71 8.98
N ALA A 165 -19.02 6.79 8.02
CA ALA A 165 -18.00 6.58 7.01
C ALA A 165 -17.84 7.82 6.10
N ARG A 166 -18.95 8.44 5.69
CA ARG A 166 -18.91 9.70 4.92
C ARG A 166 -18.30 10.83 5.72
N TYR A 167 -18.66 10.97 7.00
CA TYR A 167 -18.07 11.96 7.87
C TYR A 167 -16.54 11.81 7.96
N TYR A 168 -16.03 10.61 8.23
CA TYR A 168 -14.58 10.37 8.24
C TYR A 168 -13.93 10.62 6.89
N TRP A 169 -14.57 10.23 5.79
CA TRP A 169 -14.06 10.42 4.45
C TRP A 169 -13.95 11.91 4.06
N GLU A 170 -15.00 12.69 4.33
CA GLU A 170 -15.04 14.12 4.04
C GLU A 170 -14.07 14.92 4.91
N ASN A 171 -13.80 14.43 6.13
CA ASN A 171 -12.86 15.03 7.08
C ASN A 171 -11.49 14.32 7.09
N ALA A 172 -11.19 13.47 6.10
CA ALA A 172 -9.89 12.81 5.99
C ALA A 172 -8.75 13.81 5.69
N THR A 173 -9.11 15.00 5.21
CA THR A 173 -8.19 16.08 4.84
C THR A 173 -8.63 17.40 5.49
N GLY A 174 -7.69 18.30 5.75
CA GLY A 174 -7.96 19.62 6.32
C GLY A 174 -7.88 19.66 7.85
N ASP A 175 -8.28 20.79 8.43
CA ASP A 175 -8.01 21.11 9.85
C ASP A 175 -8.78 20.25 10.86
N ALA A 176 -9.88 19.61 10.44
CA ALA A 176 -10.67 18.72 11.28
C ALA A 176 -10.09 17.30 11.37
N ALA A 177 -9.14 16.96 10.50
CA ALA A 177 -8.50 15.65 10.51
C ALA A 177 -7.62 15.50 11.77
N PRO A 178 -7.70 14.37 12.51
CA PRO A 178 -6.80 14.12 13.65
C PRO A 178 -5.32 14.17 13.28
N VAL A 179 -5.03 13.83 12.01
CA VAL A 179 -3.71 13.93 11.38
C VAL A 179 -3.85 14.80 10.15
N PRO A 180 -3.07 15.90 10.01
CA PRO A 180 -3.19 16.81 8.87
C PRO A 180 -2.62 16.12 7.62
N TRP A 181 -3.51 15.51 6.85
CA TRP A 181 -3.20 14.96 5.52
C TRP A 181 -3.38 16.03 4.46
N THR A 182 -2.39 16.15 3.60
CA THR A 182 -2.44 16.94 2.37
C THR A 182 -2.96 16.06 1.24
N LEU A 183 -4.04 16.49 0.59
CA LEU A 183 -4.55 15.84 -0.61
C LEU A 183 -3.62 16.11 -1.80
N ILE A 184 -3.08 15.05 -2.41
CA ILE A 184 -2.29 15.14 -3.65
C ILE A 184 -3.17 14.97 -4.88
N ASP A 185 -4.03 13.95 -4.89
CA ASP A 185 -4.85 13.60 -6.06
C ASP A 185 -6.17 12.93 -5.67
N LYS A 186 -7.16 13.00 -6.56
CA LYS A 186 -8.46 12.31 -6.48
C LYS A 186 -8.68 11.48 -7.73
N VAL A 187 -8.92 10.19 -7.54
CA VAL A 187 -9.17 9.23 -8.62
C VAL A 187 -10.60 8.71 -8.55
N ASP A 188 -11.14 8.31 -9.70
CA ASP A 188 -12.48 7.72 -9.85
C ASP A 188 -13.57 8.58 -9.20
N ASN A 189 -13.70 9.82 -9.67
CA ASN A 189 -14.67 10.80 -9.16
C ASN A 189 -14.55 11.07 -7.64
N GLY A 190 -13.35 10.91 -7.08
CA GLY A 190 -13.09 11.14 -5.66
C GLY A 190 -13.42 9.95 -4.77
N ARG A 191 -13.62 8.76 -5.34
CA ARG A 191 -13.73 7.50 -4.58
C ARG A 191 -12.40 7.10 -3.95
N PHE A 192 -11.28 7.47 -4.58
CA PHE A 192 -9.94 7.25 -4.05
C PHE A 192 -9.22 8.59 -3.86
N MET A 193 -8.48 8.72 -2.76
CA MET A 193 -7.64 9.88 -2.47
C MET A 193 -6.19 9.45 -2.34
N TYR A 194 -5.29 10.20 -2.95
CA TYR A 194 -3.86 10.08 -2.69
C TYR A 194 -3.44 11.17 -1.72
N LEU A 195 -2.91 10.78 -0.57
CA LEU A 195 -2.67 11.64 0.58
C LEU A 195 -1.19 11.63 0.97
N HIS A 196 -0.73 12.75 1.49
CA HIS A 196 0.62 12.91 2.02
C HIS A 196 0.59 13.55 3.40
N HIS A 197 1.41 13.02 4.30
CA HIS A 197 1.59 13.57 5.63
C HIS A 197 3.08 13.64 5.97
N THR A 198 3.50 14.72 6.61
CA THR A 198 4.85 14.87 7.14
C THR A 198 4.77 15.19 8.63
N ASN A 199 5.45 14.40 9.44
CA ASN A 199 5.63 14.63 10.85
C ASN A 199 7.10 14.94 11.14
N ALA A 200 7.44 16.22 11.13
CA ALA A 200 8.80 16.70 11.37
C ALA A 200 9.35 16.32 12.75
N ARG A 201 8.47 16.13 13.75
CA ARG A 201 8.89 15.79 15.12
C ARG A 201 9.53 14.41 15.21
N VAL A 202 9.06 13.45 14.41
CA VAL A 202 9.57 12.07 14.39
C VAL A 202 10.24 11.72 13.06
N GLY A 203 10.51 12.72 12.20
CA GLY A 203 11.15 12.52 10.90
C GLY A 203 10.37 11.60 9.95
N THR A 204 9.04 11.57 10.05
CA THR A 204 8.20 10.65 9.25
C THR A 204 7.55 11.35 8.07
N ASN A 205 7.55 10.69 6.91
CA ASN A 205 6.91 11.11 5.67
C ASN A 205 6.05 9.96 5.14
N ALA A 206 4.74 10.05 5.36
CA ALA A 206 3.78 9.02 4.99
C ALA A 206 3.07 9.38 3.68
N LEU A 207 2.85 8.38 2.85
CA LEU A 207 2.03 8.45 1.64
C LEU A 207 0.94 7.41 1.78
N ALA A 208 -0.32 7.81 1.61
CA ALA A 208 -1.46 6.93 1.79
C ALA A 208 -2.39 6.98 0.58
N ILE A 209 -2.94 5.83 0.21
CA ILE A 209 -4.01 5.71 -0.77
C ILE A 209 -5.26 5.34 0.01
N ALA A 210 -6.17 6.29 0.14
CA ALA A 210 -7.44 6.08 0.81
C ALA A 210 -8.53 5.68 -0.19
N GLY A 211 -9.44 4.78 0.19
CA GLY A 211 -10.64 4.48 -0.60
C GLY A 211 -11.86 4.26 0.27
N LEU A 212 -13.03 4.70 -0.22
CA LEU A 212 -14.32 4.50 0.44
C LEU A 212 -15.20 3.53 -0.35
N PHE A 213 -15.66 2.49 0.34
CA PHE A 213 -16.55 1.46 -0.19
C PHE A 213 -17.82 1.44 0.65
N ILE A 214 -18.97 1.71 0.04
CA ILE A 214 -20.28 1.67 0.69
C ILE A 214 -21.10 0.55 0.06
N GLU A 215 -21.58 -0.35 0.91
CA GLU A 215 -22.47 -1.46 0.55
C GLU A 215 -23.77 -1.39 1.38
N ALA A 216 -24.70 -2.30 1.12
CA ALA A 216 -26.03 -2.27 1.72
C ALA A 216 -26.03 -2.34 3.26
N ASN A 217 -25.06 -3.04 3.87
CA ASN A 217 -25.02 -3.30 5.31
C ASN A 217 -23.70 -2.87 5.98
N ARG A 218 -22.77 -2.29 5.22
CA ARG A 218 -21.47 -1.87 5.73
C ARG A 218 -20.84 -0.77 4.89
N ALA A 219 -19.92 -0.04 5.49
CA ALA A 219 -18.96 0.78 4.80
C ALA A 219 -17.54 0.40 5.21
N VAL A 220 -16.59 0.53 4.31
CA VAL A 220 -15.16 0.27 4.58
C VAL A 220 -14.36 1.42 4.03
N ILE A 221 -13.56 2.05 4.89
CA ILE A 221 -12.48 2.94 4.46
C ILE A 221 -11.19 2.12 4.48
N THR A 222 -10.41 2.13 3.40
CA THR A 222 -9.10 1.48 3.35
C THR A 222 -8.02 2.54 3.26
N ASN A 223 -6.88 2.36 3.93
CA ASN A 223 -5.68 3.13 3.65
C ASN A 223 -4.50 2.20 3.33
N CYS A 224 -3.94 2.36 2.13
CA CYS A 224 -2.67 1.73 1.75
C CYS A 224 -1.52 2.70 2.01
N PHE A 225 -0.61 2.38 2.93
CA PHE A 225 0.60 3.18 3.10
C PHE A 225 1.66 2.75 2.08
N VAL A 226 2.08 3.69 1.24
CA VAL A 226 2.97 3.46 0.10
C VAL A 226 4.42 3.44 0.58
N ALA A 227 5.10 2.30 0.45
CA ALA A 227 6.52 2.19 0.85
C ALA A 227 7.44 2.97 -0.08
N LYS A 228 7.20 2.89 -1.39
CA LYS A 228 8.01 3.56 -2.42
C LYS A 228 7.13 4.27 -3.43
N ASP A 229 7.40 5.53 -3.68
CA ASP A 229 6.79 6.28 -4.77
C ASP A 229 7.90 6.85 -5.64
N GLU A 230 7.90 6.51 -6.93
CA GLU A 230 8.90 7.00 -7.87
C GLU A 230 8.73 8.51 -8.16
N LEU A 231 7.52 9.06 -8.00
CA LEU A 231 7.23 10.48 -8.22
C LEU A 231 7.57 11.32 -6.99
N LEU A 232 7.40 10.74 -5.79
CA LEU A 232 7.65 11.37 -4.50
C LEU A 232 8.69 10.56 -3.70
N PRO A 233 9.98 10.64 -4.10
CA PRO A 233 11.04 9.90 -3.43
C PRO A 233 11.13 10.32 -1.96
N LEU A 234 11.54 9.37 -1.11
CA LEU A 234 11.77 9.64 0.30
C LEU A 234 13.05 10.47 0.46
N GLY A 235 12.96 11.61 1.15
CA GLY A 235 14.13 12.43 1.46
C GLY A 235 15.10 11.72 2.40
N GLU A 236 16.37 12.12 2.36
CA GLU A 236 17.40 11.58 3.25
C GLU A 236 17.05 11.82 4.72
N GLY A 237 17.30 10.82 5.58
CA GLY A 237 17.02 10.87 7.01
C GLY A 237 15.53 10.78 7.39
N LEU A 238 14.61 10.71 6.43
CA LEU A 238 13.19 10.52 6.68
C LEU A 238 12.82 9.03 6.70
N GLN A 239 11.80 8.70 7.49
CA GLN A 239 11.19 7.37 7.53
C GLN A 239 9.84 7.38 6.81
N ARG A 240 9.51 6.29 6.12
CA ARG A 240 8.21 6.12 5.46
C ARG A 240 7.50 4.88 6.02
N PRO A 241 6.49 5.05 6.88
CA PRO A 241 5.66 3.92 7.30
C PRO A 241 4.98 3.33 6.08
N HIS A 242 4.85 2.01 6.08
CA HIS A 242 4.18 1.25 5.03
C HIS A 242 3.40 0.10 5.66
N GLY A 243 2.44 -0.41 4.89
CA GLY A 243 1.45 -1.37 5.38
C GLY A 243 0.06 -0.94 4.96
N MET A 244 -0.93 -1.36 5.74
CA MET A 244 -2.33 -1.08 5.44
C MET A 244 -3.14 -0.92 6.71
N ASP A 245 -4.23 -0.18 6.60
CA ASP A 245 -5.32 -0.21 7.56
C ASP A 245 -6.66 -0.36 6.83
N CYS A 246 -7.68 -0.74 7.59
CA CYS A 246 -9.05 -0.61 7.15
C CYS A 246 -9.94 -0.26 8.34
N VAL A 247 -11.01 0.49 8.07
CA VAL A 247 -12.02 0.92 9.04
C VAL A 247 -13.36 0.42 8.55
N PRO A 248 -13.75 -0.82 8.89
CA PRO A 248 -15.07 -1.33 8.62
C PRO A 248 -16.08 -0.76 9.62
N SER A 249 -17.21 -0.28 9.10
CA SER A 249 -18.34 0.21 9.87
C SER A 249 -19.58 -0.60 9.48
N ARG A 250 -20.34 -1.09 10.46
CA ARG A 250 -21.53 -1.93 10.23
C ARG A 250 -22.65 -1.57 11.20
N ASP A 251 -23.86 -1.99 10.89
CA ASP A 251 -24.99 -1.89 11.80
C ASP A 251 -24.92 -2.98 12.88
N ALA A 252 -24.71 -2.57 14.14
CA ALA A 252 -24.60 -3.47 15.28
C ALA A 252 -25.87 -4.31 15.54
N ARG A 253 -27.03 -3.88 15.04
CA ARG A 253 -28.32 -4.59 15.28
C ARG A 253 -28.38 -5.98 14.66
N HIS A 254 -27.54 -6.28 13.67
CA HIS A 254 -27.50 -7.60 13.03
C HIS A 254 -26.73 -8.66 13.84
N HIS A 255 -26.09 -8.27 14.94
CA HIS A 255 -25.21 -9.14 15.74
C HIS A 255 -25.61 -9.27 17.21
N ILE A 256 -26.73 -8.65 17.61
CA ILE A 256 -27.31 -8.84 18.94
C ILE A 256 -28.41 -9.89 18.79
N ASP A 257 -28.07 -11.16 18.98
CA ASP A 257 -29.06 -12.18 19.33
C ASP A 257 -29.57 -11.82 20.75
N LEU A 258 -30.71 -11.14 20.82
CA LEU A 258 -31.43 -10.86 22.07
C LEU A 258 -32.14 -12.11 22.60
#